data_AF-E4MFM9-F1
#
_entry.id   AF-E4MFM9-F1
#
_cell.length_a   1.000
_cell.length_b   1.000
_cell.length_c   1.000
_cell.angle_alpha   90.00
_cell.angle_beta   90.00
_cell.angle_gamma   90.00
#
_symmetry.space_group_name_H-M   'P 1'
#
loop_
_entity.id
_entity.type
_entity.pdbx_description
1 polymer ?
#
loop_
_entity_poly.entity_id
_entity_poly.type
_entity_poly.pdbx_seq_one_letter_code
_entity_poly.pdbx_strand_id
1 'polypeptide(L)'
;MELNVAEPKLWSPASPFLYDMEVALVRNGRKVDEVQSYTAMRKFSIGRDENDIVRLELNNEPLFQFGPLDQGWWPDGLYTAPSDEALAFDVVKTKELGYNMIRKHVKVEPARWYYHCDKLGMIVWQDMPNGDQGPQWQMHNYFNGAEKHRSAESEANFRKEWKEIIDCLYSVPSIGVWVPFNEAWGQFKAPEIAEWTKAYDPSRLVNPASGGNHYLTGDILDTHHYPHPRMTLLDTNRATVLGEYGGIGLVMKEHLWEPDRNWGYVRLNSPKEVTDEYEKYADMLYKLIGRGFAAAVYTQTTDVEVEVNGLMTYDRKVMKVEPERIRRINERICNALNK
;
A
#
# COMPACT_ATOMS: atom_id res chain seq x y z
N MET A 1 -12.80 24.51 13.51
CA MET A 1 -12.36 24.47 14.92
C MET A 1 -10.94 23.96 14.91
N GLU A 2 -10.00 24.70 15.47
CA GLU A 2 -8.61 24.25 15.63
C GLU A 2 -8.38 23.97 17.12
N LEU A 3 -7.79 22.83 17.44
CA LEU A 3 -7.47 22.42 18.80
C LEU A 3 -5.95 22.40 18.96
N ASN A 4 -5.44 23.21 19.88
CA ASN A 4 -4.02 23.22 20.22
C ASN A 4 -3.74 22.13 21.26
N VAL A 5 -2.91 21.15 20.89
CA VAL A 5 -2.41 20.12 21.79
C VAL A 5 -0.95 20.44 22.07
N ALA A 6 -0.62 20.80 23.32
CA ALA A 6 0.75 20.99 23.73
C ALA A 6 1.50 19.65 23.69
N GLU A 7 2.69 19.63 23.09
CA GLU A 7 3.56 18.44 22.99
C GLU A 7 2.82 17.18 22.48
N PRO A 8 2.28 17.21 21.25
CA PRO A 8 1.51 16.08 20.74
C PRO A 8 2.40 14.84 20.59
N LYS A 9 1.92 13.70 21.08
CA LYS A 9 2.51 12.39 20.81
C LYS A 9 2.14 11.97 19.40
N LEU A 10 3.14 11.85 18.55
CA LEU A 10 2.95 11.56 17.14
C LEU A 10 2.68 10.07 16.91
N TRP A 11 1.85 9.79 15.91
CA TRP A 11 1.63 8.44 15.40
C TRP A 11 2.73 8.04 14.42
N SER A 12 3.22 6.81 14.57
CA SER A 12 4.14 6.17 13.65
C SER A 12 4.07 4.64 13.77
N PRO A 13 4.68 3.88 12.85
CA PRO A 13 4.76 2.43 12.99
C PRO A 13 5.41 1.93 14.28
N ALA A 14 6.30 2.72 14.89
CA ALA A 14 6.95 2.40 16.15
C ALA A 14 6.19 2.95 17.38
N SER A 15 5.36 3.98 17.20
CA SER A 15 4.52 4.56 18.26
C SER A 15 3.12 4.85 17.71
N PRO A 16 2.24 3.83 17.58
CA PRO A 16 0.91 4.00 16.98
C PRO A 16 -0.08 4.64 17.97
N PHE A 17 0.24 5.83 18.45
CA PHE A 17 -0.56 6.51 19.45
C PHE A 17 -1.82 7.12 18.84
N LEU A 18 -2.96 6.82 19.45
CA LEU A 18 -4.27 7.34 19.08
C LEU A 18 -4.85 8.13 20.25
N TYR A 19 -5.45 9.27 19.94
CA TYR A 19 -6.20 10.09 20.86
C TYR A 19 -7.68 9.73 20.78
N ASP A 20 -8.34 9.51 21.91
CA ASP A 20 -9.79 9.41 21.94
C ASP A 20 -10.42 10.76 21.61
N MET A 21 -11.50 10.74 20.82
CA MET A 21 -12.20 11.94 20.37
C MET A 21 -13.70 11.78 20.63
N GLU A 22 -14.28 12.73 21.37
CA GLU A 22 -15.73 12.88 21.53
C GLU A 22 -16.17 14.16 20.81
N VAL A 23 -17.20 14.04 19.97
CA VAL A 23 -17.84 15.18 19.30
C VAL A 23 -19.30 15.22 19.72
N ALA A 24 -19.71 16.30 20.38
CA ALA A 24 -21.08 16.47 20.87
C ALA A 24 -21.79 17.65 20.17
N LEU A 25 -23.03 17.42 19.71
CA LEU A 25 -23.91 18.47 19.24
C LEU A 25 -24.70 19.04 20.42
N VAL A 26 -24.55 20.34 20.68
CA VAL A 26 -25.24 21.02 21.79
C VAL A 26 -26.24 22.03 21.24
N ARG A 27 -27.52 21.89 21.64
CA ARG A 27 -28.61 22.81 21.30
C ARG A 27 -29.30 23.30 22.57
N ASN A 28 -29.42 24.62 22.73
CA ASN A 28 -30.02 25.25 23.91
C ASN A 28 -29.39 24.78 25.24
N GLY A 29 -28.06 24.64 25.27
CA GLY A 29 -27.31 24.19 26.44
C GLY A 29 -27.47 22.70 26.78
N ARG A 30 -28.12 21.90 25.93
CA ARG A 30 -28.27 20.44 26.11
C ARG A 30 -27.54 19.69 25.00
N LYS A 31 -26.78 18.66 25.37
CA LYS A 31 -26.23 17.68 24.42
C LYS A 31 -27.39 16.90 23.79
N VAL A 32 -27.53 16.98 22.48
CA VAL A 32 -28.61 16.34 21.71
C VAL A 32 -28.12 15.19 20.83
N ASP A 33 -26.82 15.13 20.57
CA ASP A 33 -26.18 14.03 19.84
C ASP A 33 -24.69 13.94 20.23
N GLU A 34 -24.09 12.77 20.07
CA GLU A 34 -22.68 12.49 20.39
C GLU A 34 -22.13 11.38 19.50
N VAL A 35 -20.89 11.55 19.03
CA VAL A 35 -20.10 10.51 18.38
C VAL A 35 -18.76 10.39 19.07
N GLN A 36 -18.34 9.14 19.30
CA GLN A 36 -17.01 8.79 19.79
C GLN A 36 -16.18 8.18 18.66
N SER A 37 -14.91 8.54 18.62
CA SER A 37 -13.95 8.06 17.63
C SER A 37 -12.52 8.20 18.16
N TYR A 38 -11.54 8.11 17.29
CA TYR A 38 -10.15 8.38 17.59
C TYR A 38 -9.50 9.22 16.48
N THR A 39 -8.37 9.84 16.80
CA THR A 39 -7.54 10.58 15.84
C THR A 39 -6.07 10.39 16.15
N ALA A 40 -5.19 10.85 15.28
CA ALA A 40 -3.76 10.70 15.41
C ALA A 40 -3.02 11.95 14.91
N MET A 41 -1.92 12.28 15.56
CA MET A 41 -1.04 13.36 15.13
C MET A 41 0.05 12.81 14.23
N ARG A 42 -0.08 13.00 12.92
CA ARG A 42 0.90 12.52 11.93
C ARG A 42 0.91 13.38 10.68
N LYS A 43 2.05 13.43 9.99
CA LYS A 43 2.20 14.11 8.71
C LYS A 43 2.93 13.21 7.72
N PHE A 44 2.33 12.96 6.56
CA PHE A 44 3.01 12.36 5.42
C PHE A 44 3.50 13.48 4.49
N SER A 45 4.75 13.38 4.05
CA SER A 45 5.35 14.35 3.12
C SER A 45 6.39 13.68 2.23
N ILE A 46 6.92 14.45 1.28
CA ILE A 46 8.19 14.15 0.62
C ILE A 46 9.22 15.19 1.03
N GLY A 47 10.48 14.77 1.13
CA GLY A 47 11.61 15.65 1.40
C GLY A 47 12.89 15.09 0.79
N ARG A 48 13.97 15.87 0.81
CA ARG A 48 15.27 15.45 0.28
C ARG A 48 16.17 15.03 1.42
N ASP A 49 16.83 13.88 1.27
CA ASP A 49 17.86 13.45 2.21
C ASP A 49 19.20 14.19 1.97
N GLU A 50 20.22 13.83 2.76
CA GLU A 50 21.57 14.42 2.68
C GLU A 50 22.29 14.16 1.34
N ASN A 51 21.83 13.19 0.55
CA ASN A 51 22.36 12.85 -0.77
C ASN A 51 21.50 13.44 -1.91
N ASP A 52 20.62 14.40 -1.60
CA ASP A 52 19.69 15.03 -2.54
C ASP A 52 18.69 14.05 -3.20
N ILE A 53 18.41 12.92 -2.54
CA ILE A 53 17.41 11.95 -2.99
C ILE A 53 16.06 12.30 -2.38
N VAL A 54 15.01 12.35 -3.21
CA VAL A 54 13.63 12.55 -2.74
C VAL A 54 13.14 11.29 -2.03
N ARG A 55 12.79 11.43 -0.75
CA ARG A 55 12.29 10.37 0.15
C ARG A 55 10.84 10.61 0.52
N LEU A 56 10.14 9.52 0.83
CA LEU A 56 8.91 9.60 1.61
C LEU A 56 9.26 9.90 3.05
N GLU A 57 8.48 10.76 3.68
CA GLU A 57 8.66 11.16 5.07
C GLU A 57 7.41 10.88 5.88
N LEU A 58 7.63 10.52 7.15
CA LEU A 58 6.61 10.52 8.18
C LEU A 58 7.09 11.44 9.31
N ASN A 59 6.26 12.42 9.66
CA ASN A 59 6.55 13.43 10.68
C ASN A 59 7.82 14.26 10.36
N ASN A 60 8.05 14.52 9.06
CA ASN A 60 9.23 15.22 8.51
C ASN A 60 10.56 14.46 8.66
N GLU A 61 10.51 13.16 8.91
CA GLU A 61 11.68 12.29 8.93
C GLU A 61 11.58 11.26 7.80
N PRO A 62 12.66 11.00 7.04
CA PRO A 62 12.67 9.96 6.01
C PRO A 62 12.30 8.59 6.58
N LEU A 63 11.37 7.90 5.92
CA LEU A 63 10.95 6.56 6.31
C LEU A 63 10.83 5.69 5.06
N PHE A 64 11.59 4.59 5.02
CA PHE A 64 11.44 3.61 3.95
C PHE A 64 10.17 2.80 4.21
N GLN A 65 9.14 3.03 3.41
CA GLN A 65 7.86 2.32 3.53
C GLN A 65 7.97 0.98 2.80
N PHE A 66 7.85 -0.12 3.54
CA PHE A 66 8.00 -1.46 3.02
C PHE A 66 6.90 -2.37 3.53
N GLY A 67 6.25 -3.04 2.58
CA GLY A 67 5.02 -3.78 2.83
C GLY A 67 4.72 -4.82 1.76
N PRO A 68 3.81 -5.76 2.04
CA PRO A 68 3.28 -6.62 1.00
C PRO A 68 2.16 -5.92 0.22
N LEU A 69 1.93 -6.40 -1.00
CA LEU A 69 0.70 -6.19 -1.73
C LEU A 69 -0.39 -7.07 -1.11
N ASP A 70 -1.49 -6.46 -0.66
CA ASP A 70 -2.59 -7.16 -0.03
C ASP A 70 -3.86 -7.03 -0.90
N GLN A 71 -4.20 -8.12 -1.59
CA GLN A 71 -5.39 -8.19 -2.44
C GLN A 71 -6.68 -8.46 -1.65
N GLY A 72 -6.59 -8.95 -0.41
CA GLY A 72 -7.77 -9.17 0.45
C GLY A 72 -8.77 -10.21 -0.08
N TRP A 73 -8.31 -11.28 -0.75
CA TRP A 73 -9.16 -12.40 -1.16
C TRP A 73 -9.28 -13.45 -0.06
N TRP A 74 -10.44 -14.09 0.02
CA TRP A 74 -10.81 -15.08 1.04
C TRP A 74 -11.42 -16.32 0.38
N PRO A 75 -10.99 -17.55 0.73
CA PRO A 75 -11.50 -18.77 0.11
C PRO A 75 -13.03 -18.92 0.15
N ASP A 76 -13.64 -18.52 1.27
CA ASP A 76 -15.09 -18.71 1.48
C ASP A 76 -15.93 -17.53 0.96
N GLY A 77 -15.38 -16.31 1.01
CA GLY A 77 -16.13 -15.06 0.78
C GLY A 77 -15.63 -14.21 -0.39
N LEU A 78 -14.59 -14.66 -1.09
CA LEU A 78 -13.86 -13.92 -2.12
C LEU A 78 -13.42 -12.55 -1.60
N TYR A 79 -14.18 -11.49 -1.87
CA TYR A 79 -13.87 -10.14 -1.39
C TYR A 79 -14.32 -9.87 0.07
N THR A 80 -15.02 -10.81 0.70
CA THR A 80 -15.57 -10.64 2.05
C THR A 80 -14.78 -11.47 3.06
N ALA A 81 -14.17 -10.81 4.04
CA ALA A 81 -13.52 -11.49 5.15
C ALA A 81 -14.55 -12.25 6.00
N PRO A 82 -14.21 -13.45 6.53
CA PRO A 82 -15.15 -14.27 7.28
C PRO A 82 -15.47 -13.71 8.67
N SER A 83 -14.56 -12.89 9.24
CA SER A 83 -14.77 -12.23 10.53
C SER A 83 -13.83 -11.04 10.73
N ASP A 84 -14.03 -10.28 11.80
CA ASP A 84 -13.11 -9.21 12.20
C ASP A 84 -11.74 -9.74 12.62
N GLU A 85 -11.70 -10.90 13.28
CA GLU A 85 -10.45 -11.56 13.67
C GLU A 85 -9.63 -11.96 12.44
N ALA A 86 -10.29 -12.32 11.34
CA ALA A 86 -9.62 -12.60 10.08
C ALA A 86 -8.99 -11.32 9.49
N LEU A 87 -9.71 -10.19 9.51
CA LEU A 87 -9.14 -8.90 9.13
C LEU A 87 -7.93 -8.53 10.00
N ALA A 88 -8.04 -8.71 11.32
CA ALA A 88 -6.95 -8.45 12.25
C ALA A 88 -5.75 -9.38 12.00
N PHE A 89 -6.00 -10.65 11.71
CA PHE A 89 -4.97 -11.67 11.50
C PHE A 89 -3.99 -11.26 10.39
N ASP A 90 -4.48 -10.86 9.21
CA ASP A 90 -3.61 -10.47 8.10
C ASP A 90 -2.73 -9.26 8.46
N VAL A 91 -3.28 -8.27 9.19
CA VAL A 91 -2.52 -7.08 9.65
C VAL A 91 -1.47 -7.47 10.70
N VAL A 92 -1.84 -8.31 11.68
CA VAL A 92 -0.93 -8.81 12.72
C VAL A 92 0.22 -9.61 12.09
N LYS A 93 -0.08 -10.54 11.18
CA LYS A 93 0.96 -11.34 10.51
C LYS A 93 1.88 -10.48 9.67
N THR A 94 1.35 -9.46 9.00
CA THR A 94 2.19 -8.53 8.27
C THR A 94 3.16 -7.77 9.19
N LYS A 95 2.68 -7.30 10.36
CA LYS A 95 3.53 -6.65 11.37
C LYS A 95 4.57 -7.61 11.95
N GLU A 96 4.19 -8.85 12.28
CA GLU A 96 5.09 -9.88 12.81
C GLU A 96 6.21 -10.24 11.82
N LEU A 97 5.95 -10.13 10.52
CA LEU A 97 6.94 -10.30 9.45
C LEU A 97 7.84 -9.06 9.27
N GLY A 98 7.78 -8.05 10.13
CA GLY A 98 8.71 -6.91 10.14
C GLY A 98 8.40 -5.80 9.13
N TYR A 99 7.24 -5.84 8.47
CA TYR A 99 6.79 -4.77 7.59
C TYR A 99 6.25 -3.57 8.38
N ASN A 100 6.28 -2.39 7.77
CA ASN A 100 5.72 -1.15 8.34
C ASN A 100 4.57 -0.55 7.50
N MET A 101 4.28 -1.15 6.35
CA MET A 101 3.29 -0.68 5.39
C MET A 101 2.49 -1.87 4.80
N ILE A 102 1.28 -1.62 4.34
CA ILE A 102 0.47 -2.53 3.50
C ILE A 102 -0.07 -1.71 2.32
N ARG A 103 0.07 -2.23 1.10
CA ARG A 103 -0.64 -1.67 -0.06
C ARG A 103 -1.90 -2.47 -0.30
N LYS A 104 -3.05 -1.85 -0.03
CA LYS A 104 -4.35 -2.46 -0.28
C LYS A 104 -4.66 -2.34 -1.77
N HIS A 105 -4.50 -3.45 -2.47
CA HIS A 105 -4.52 -3.50 -3.93
C HIS A 105 -5.96 -3.49 -4.47
N VAL A 106 -6.27 -2.51 -5.31
CA VAL A 106 -7.54 -2.31 -6.05
C VAL A 106 -8.82 -2.70 -5.29
N LYS A 107 -8.86 -2.43 -3.99
CA LYS A 107 -9.94 -2.84 -3.08
C LYS A 107 -10.10 -1.84 -1.96
N VAL A 108 -11.31 -1.66 -1.45
CA VAL A 108 -11.58 -0.93 -0.21
C VAL A 108 -12.10 -1.91 0.83
N GLU A 109 -11.43 -2.00 1.99
CA GLU A 109 -11.85 -2.87 3.09
C GLU A 109 -12.94 -2.21 3.97
N PRO A 110 -13.65 -2.97 4.82
CA PRO A 110 -14.43 -2.39 5.90
C PRO A 110 -13.57 -1.56 6.87
N ALA A 111 -14.15 -0.52 7.47
CA ALA A 111 -13.50 0.38 8.44
C ALA A 111 -12.70 -0.35 9.55
N ARG A 112 -13.14 -1.56 9.91
CA ARG A 112 -12.51 -2.45 10.88
C ARG A 112 -11.07 -2.84 10.51
N TRP A 113 -10.78 -3.08 9.24
CA TRP A 113 -9.42 -3.41 8.79
C TRP A 113 -8.45 -2.24 8.98
N TYR A 114 -8.90 -1.02 8.64
CA TYR A 114 -8.10 0.19 8.87
C TYR A 114 -7.92 0.48 10.36
N TYR A 115 -8.93 0.22 11.19
CA TYR A 115 -8.80 0.33 12.65
C TYR A 115 -7.66 -0.56 13.19
N HIS A 116 -7.54 -1.79 12.70
CA HIS A 116 -6.43 -2.67 13.07
C HIS A 116 -5.08 -2.11 12.58
N CYS A 117 -5.03 -1.53 11.37
CA CYS A 117 -3.82 -0.86 10.86
C CYS A 117 -3.43 0.36 11.71
N ASP A 118 -4.40 1.19 12.08
CA ASP A 118 -4.21 2.39 12.90
C ASP A 118 -3.65 2.03 14.28
N LYS A 119 -4.23 0.99 14.92
CA LYS A 119 -3.81 0.49 16.23
C LYS A 119 -2.44 -0.16 16.23
N LEU A 120 -2.09 -0.89 15.17
CA LEU A 120 -0.83 -1.64 15.06
C LEU A 120 0.31 -0.83 14.44
N GLY A 121 0.04 0.38 13.94
CA GLY A 121 1.03 1.20 13.28
C GLY A 121 1.46 0.60 11.94
N MET A 122 0.50 0.25 11.10
CA MET A 122 0.73 -0.15 9.72
C MET A 122 0.33 1.02 8.81
N ILE A 123 1.26 1.53 8.02
CA ILE A 123 0.96 2.55 7.01
C ILE A 123 0.16 1.88 5.88
N VAL A 124 -0.84 2.57 5.34
CA VAL A 124 -1.66 2.05 4.25
C VAL A 124 -1.44 2.89 2.99
N TRP A 125 -1.20 2.20 1.88
CA TRP A 125 -1.40 2.74 0.54
C TRP A 125 -2.74 2.23 0.05
N GLN A 126 -3.65 3.15 -0.25
CA GLN A 126 -5.02 2.81 -0.59
C GLN A 126 -5.26 3.02 -2.08
N ASP A 127 -5.46 1.90 -2.79
CA ASP A 127 -5.79 1.93 -4.20
C ASP A 127 -7.29 2.15 -4.43
N MET A 128 -7.61 2.82 -5.54
CA MET A 128 -8.95 2.77 -6.13
C MET A 128 -9.18 1.38 -6.73
N PRO A 129 -10.37 0.76 -6.56
CA PRO A 129 -10.76 -0.37 -7.38
C PRO A 129 -10.67 -0.03 -8.87
N ASN A 130 -9.74 -0.68 -9.56
CA ASN A 130 -9.51 -0.48 -10.99
C ASN A 130 -10.05 -1.67 -11.78
N GLY A 131 -10.52 -1.40 -13.00
CA GLY A 131 -11.02 -2.40 -13.93
C GLY A 131 -11.16 -1.79 -15.32
N ASP A 132 -11.63 -2.60 -16.27
CA ASP A 132 -11.76 -2.26 -17.69
C ASP A 132 -10.40 -2.19 -18.44
N GLN A 133 -10.44 -2.26 -19.78
CA GLN A 133 -9.24 -2.17 -20.62
C GLN A 133 -8.53 -0.84 -20.40
N GLY A 134 -7.21 -0.85 -20.32
CA GLY A 134 -6.40 0.37 -20.26
C GLY A 134 -6.09 0.97 -21.64
N PRO A 135 -5.44 2.15 -21.68
CA PRO A 135 -4.66 2.54 -22.85
C PRO A 135 -3.49 1.56 -23.05
N GLN A 136 -2.70 1.75 -24.12
CA GLN A 136 -1.46 0.98 -24.30
C GLN A 136 -0.62 1.06 -23.02
N TRP A 137 -0.22 -0.09 -22.48
CA TRP A 137 0.61 -0.11 -21.27
C TRP A 137 2.09 0.04 -21.62
N GLN A 138 2.73 1.06 -21.04
CA GLN A 138 4.15 1.39 -21.16
C GLN A 138 4.79 1.36 -19.76
N MET A 139 5.29 0.19 -19.36
CA MET A 139 5.79 -0.04 -18.00
C MET A 139 7.03 0.82 -17.63
N HIS A 140 7.94 1.04 -18.59
CA HIS A 140 9.27 1.60 -18.32
C HIS A 140 9.53 2.97 -18.97
N ASN A 141 8.47 3.69 -19.36
CA ASN A 141 8.59 4.99 -19.99
C ASN A 141 7.58 5.99 -19.43
N TYR A 142 7.92 7.27 -19.52
CA TYR A 142 6.92 8.32 -19.47
C TYR A 142 5.96 8.15 -20.64
N PHE A 143 4.66 8.22 -20.33
CA PHE A 143 3.63 7.88 -21.28
C PHE A 143 3.62 8.86 -22.45
N ASN A 144 3.74 8.33 -23.66
CA ASN A 144 3.66 9.09 -24.90
C ASN A 144 2.53 8.59 -25.82
N GLY A 145 1.68 7.69 -25.32
CA GLY A 145 0.54 7.16 -26.04
C GLY A 145 -0.71 8.02 -25.93
N ALA A 146 -1.80 7.54 -26.51
CA ALA A 146 -3.12 8.14 -26.32
C ALA A 146 -3.75 7.61 -25.03
N GLU A 147 -4.23 8.53 -24.18
CA GLU A 147 -5.03 8.15 -23.01
C GLU A 147 -6.35 7.47 -23.43
N LYS A 148 -6.92 6.67 -22.52
CA LYS A 148 -8.22 6.07 -22.77
C LYS A 148 -9.30 7.14 -22.82
N HIS A 149 -10.05 7.16 -23.91
CA HIS A 149 -11.28 7.94 -24.01
C HIS A 149 -12.44 7.14 -23.37
N ARG A 150 -12.87 7.56 -22.18
CA ARG A 150 -14.04 6.99 -21.49
C ARG A 150 -15.31 7.74 -21.87
N SER A 151 -16.48 7.11 -21.69
CA SER A 151 -17.76 7.84 -21.78
C SER A 151 -17.89 8.84 -20.62
N ALA A 152 -18.65 9.90 -20.81
CA ALA A 152 -18.90 10.88 -19.76
C ALA A 152 -19.50 10.24 -18.49
N GLU A 153 -20.37 9.24 -18.65
CA GLU A 153 -20.94 8.47 -17.54
C GLU A 153 -19.88 7.66 -16.79
N SER A 154 -18.98 6.96 -17.52
CA SER A 154 -17.90 6.19 -16.90
C SER A 154 -16.91 7.08 -16.14
N GLU A 155 -16.56 8.24 -16.70
CA GLU A 155 -15.72 9.22 -15.99
C GLU A 155 -16.41 9.77 -14.73
N ALA A 156 -17.70 10.08 -14.83
CA ALA A 156 -18.48 10.59 -13.69
C ALA A 156 -18.59 9.57 -12.56
N ASN A 157 -18.83 8.28 -12.89
CA ASN A 157 -18.88 7.21 -11.91
C ASN A 157 -17.54 7.04 -11.18
N PHE A 158 -16.43 6.98 -11.93
CA PHE A 158 -15.10 6.88 -11.32
C PHE A 158 -14.82 8.05 -10.36
N ARG A 159 -15.09 9.29 -10.78
CA ARG A 159 -14.85 10.48 -9.94
C ARG A 159 -15.72 10.50 -8.71
N LYS A 160 -16.98 10.10 -8.85
CA LYS A 160 -17.92 9.98 -7.73
C LYS A 160 -17.41 8.94 -6.73
N GLU A 161 -17.13 7.72 -7.17
CA GLU A 161 -16.67 6.64 -6.30
C GLU A 161 -15.33 6.96 -5.66
N TRP A 162 -14.39 7.53 -6.41
CA TRP A 162 -13.09 7.93 -5.87
C TRP A 162 -13.22 8.99 -4.78
N LYS A 163 -14.09 9.99 -4.99
CA LYS A 163 -14.45 10.96 -3.96
C LYS A 163 -15.09 10.29 -2.75
N GLU A 164 -16.04 9.38 -2.95
CA GLU A 164 -16.73 8.67 -1.86
C GLU A 164 -15.76 7.82 -1.03
N ILE A 165 -14.76 7.20 -1.66
CA ILE A 165 -13.69 6.46 -0.96
C ILE A 165 -12.86 7.41 -0.10
N ILE A 166 -12.40 8.52 -0.65
CA ILE A 166 -11.62 9.51 0.11
C ILE A 166 -12.46 10.08 1.26
N ASP A 167 -13.73 10.41 1.03
CA ASP A 167 -14.64 10.92 2.07
C ASP A 167 -14.85 9.90 3.20
N CYS A 168 -15.06 8.64 2.84
CA CYS A 168 -15.26 7.55 3.81
C CYS A 168 -14.02 7.30 4.67
N LEU A 169 -12.83 7.42 4.06
CA LEU A 169 -11.57 7.07 4.68
C LEU A 169 -10.74 8.28 5.13
N TYR A 170 -11.26 9.51 4.99
CA TYR A 170 -10.54 10.76 5.28
C TYR A 170 -9.98 10.79 6.71
N SER A 171 -10.72 10.23 7.66
CA SER A 171 -10.35 10.22 9.07
C SER A 171 -9.39 9.09 9.46
N VAL A 172 -9.03 8.18 8.55
CA VAL A 172 -8.14 7.04 8.84
C VAL A 172 -6.68 7.51 8.95
N PRO A 173 -6.05 7.44 10.13
CA PRO A 173 -4.66 7.84 10.34
C PRO A 173 -3.63 7.12 9.48
N SER A 174 -3.76 5.80 9.34
CA SER A 174 -2.77 4.94 8.70
C SER A 174 -2.59 5.19 7.21
N ILE A 175 -3.61 5.70 6.51
CA ILE A 175 -3.52 5.96 5.06
C ILE A 175 -2.58 7.14 4.83
N GLY A 176 -1.45 6.84 4.16
CA GLY A 176 -0.45 7.83 3.77
C GLY A 176 -0.41 8.14 2.28
N VAL A 177 -0.92 7.23 1.44
CA VAL A 177 -0.87 7.35 -0.02
C VAL A 177 -2.22 6.97 -0.63
N TRP A 178 -2.68 7.80 -1.57
CA TRP A 178 -3.79 7.51 -2.47
C TRP A 178 -3.27 7.06 -3.83
N VAL A 179 -3.79 5.94 -4.35
CA VAL A 179 -3.38 5.35 -5.64
C VAL A 179 -4.60 5.23 -6.58
N PRO A 180 -4.91 6.23 -7.42
CA PRO A 180 -6.05 6.18 -8.33
C PRO A 180 -5.97 5.09 -9.41
N PHE A 181 -4.78 4.68 -9.84
CA PHE A 181 -4.60 3.74 -10.96
C PHE A 181 -3.46 2.75 -10.74
N ASN A 182 -3.69 1.50 -11.13
CA ASN A 182 -2.72 0.41 -11.18
C ASN A 182 -2.59 -0.16 -12.60
N GLU A 183 -1.36 -0.34 -13.10
CA GLU A 183 -1.00 -1.03 -14.35
C GLU A 183 -1.85 -0.67 -15.57
N ALA A 184 -2.19 0.62 -15.68
CA ALA A 184 -3.06 1.18 -16.70
C ALA A 184 -4.51 0.68 -16.70
N TRP A 185 -4.94 -0.12 -15.73
CA TRP A 185 -6.30 -0.68 -15.66
C TRP A 185 -7.33 0.43 -15.59
N GLY A 186 -8.07 0.58 -16.69
CA GLY A 186 -9.02 1.66 -16.86
C GLY A 186 -8.43 3.08 -16.84
N GLN A 187 -7.11 3.25 -16.82
CA GLN A 187 -6.46 4.55 -16.62
C GLN A 187 -6.88 5.60 -17.66
N PHE A 188 -7.27 6.79 -17.19
CA PHE A 188 -7.70 7.91 -18.02
C PHE A 188 -7.44 9.23 -17.29
N LYS A 189 -7.10 10.28 -18.04
CA LYS A 189 -6.85 11.64 -17.52
C LYS A 189 -6.00 11.62 -16.25
N ALA A 190 -4.95 10.81 -16.24
CA ALA A 190 -4.22 10.50 -15.01
C ALA A 190 -3.64 11.75 -14.31
N PRO A 191 -3.08 12.74 -15.05
CA PRO A 191 -2.67 14.00 -14.43
C PRO A 191 -3.81 14.75 -13.75
N GLU A 192 -4.97 14.86 -14.41
CA GLU A 192 -6.12 15.59 -13.87
C GLU A 192 -6.67 14.92 -12.61
N ILE A 193 -6.77 13.59 -12.61
CA ILE A 193 -7.24 12.81 -11.45
C ILE A 193 -6.25 12.94 -10.28
N ALA A 194 -4.93 12.86 -10.54
CA ALA A 194 -3.93 12.99 -9.51
C ALA A 194 -3.91 14.40 -8.88
N GLU A 195 -3.97 15.44 -9.71
CA GLU A 195 -4.04 16.84 -9.26
C GLU A 195 -5.30 17.12 -8.46
N TRP A 196 -6.45 16.63 -8.93
CA TRP A 196 -7.70 16.72 -8.19
C TRP A 196 -7.62 16.00 -6.84
N THR A 197 -7.05 14.79 -6.81
CA THR A 197 -6.87 14.00 -5.59
C THR A 197 -6.04 14.77 -4.56
N LYS A 198 -4.91 15.34 -5.00
CA LYS A 198 -4.02 16.13 -4.13
C LYS A 198 -4.69 17.40 -3.62
N ALA A 199 -5.47 18.08 -4.46
CA ALA A 199 -6.21 19.26 -4.07
C ALA A 199 -7.35 18.95 -3.09
N TYR A 200 -8.01 17.80 -3.26
CA TYR A 200 -9.15 17.37 -2.45
C TYR A 200 -8.71 16.90 -1.05
N ASP A 201 -7.62 16.13 -0.97
CA ASP A 201 -6.99 15.74 0.30
C ASP A 201 -5.48 16.05 0.29
N PRO A 202 -5.08 17.27 0.70
CA PRO A 202 -3.67 17.67 0.70
C PRO A 202 -2.87 17.02 1.85
N SER A 203 -3.52 16.28 2.76
CA SER A 203 -2.87 15.68 3.92
C SER A 203 -2.15 14.35 3.62
N ARG A 204 -2.34 13.83 2.41
CA ARG A 204 -1.79 12.54 1.95
C ARG A 204 -0.99 12.71 0.65
N LEU A 205 -0.17 11.71 0.35
CA LEU A 205 0.60 11.66 -0.90
C LEU A 205 -0.23 11.01 -2.01
N VAL A 206 0.09 11.34 -3.26
CA VAL A 206 -0.58 10.77 -4.44
C VAL A 206 0.41 10.01 -5.32
N ASN A 207 0.13 8.73 -5.54
CA ASN A 207 0.76 7.90 -6.57
C ASN A 207 -0.13 7.90 -7.81
N PRO A 208 0.18 8.70 -8.85
CA PRO A 208 -0.75 8.98 -9.94
C PRO A 208 -1.04 7.77 -10.83
N ALA A 209 -0.08 6.85 -10.97
CA ALA A 209 -0.17 5.69 -11.83
C ALA A 209 0.88 4.65 -11.40
N SER A 210 0.43 3.59 -10.73
CA SER A 210 1.30 2.51 -10.29
C SER A 210 1.69 1.60 -11.44
N GLY A 211 2.98 1.32 -11.61
CA GLY A 211 3.47 0.25 -12.48
C GLY A 211 3.54 0.53 -13.98
N GLY A 212 3.21 1.74 -14.43
CA GLY A 212 3.38 2.11 -15.83
C GLY A 212 2.55 3.30 -16.25
N ASN A 213 2.77 3.73 -17.50
CA ASN A 213 2.20 4.95 -18.06
C ASN A 213 2.48 6.15 -17.15
N HIS A 214 3.77 6.44 -16.94
CA HIS A 214 4.22 7.45 -16.00
C HIS A 214 3.96 8.86 -16.53
N TYR A 215 3.50 9.75 -15.65
CA TYR A 215 3.31 11.18 -15.94
C TYR A 215 4.13 12.02 -14.95
N LEU A 216 4.47 13.26 -15.31
CA LEU A 216 5.17 14.21 -14.44
C LEU A 216 4.18 14.94 -13.51
N THR A 217 3.47 14.18 -12.67
CA THR A 217 2.46 14.68 -11.73
C THR A 217 2.45 13.82 -10.45
N GLY A 218 1.70 14.22 -9.44
CA GLY A 218 1.66 13.54 -8.13
C GLY A 218 2.99 13.60 -7.38
N ASP A 219 3.06 12.88 -6.26
CA ASP A 219 4.21 12.90 -5.35
C ASP A 219 5.19 11.72 -5.62
N ILE A 220 4.73 10.69 -6.31
CA ILE A 220 5.42 9.40 -6.46
C ILE A 220 5.57 9.00 -7.93
N LEU A 221 6.75 8.49 -8.30
CA LEU A 221 6.98 7.69 -9.50
C LEU A 221 7.05 6.21 -9.09
N ASP A 222 6.11 5.40 -9.55
CA ASP A 222 5.99 4.01 -9.13
C ASP A 222 6.27 3.02 -10.27
N THR A 223 7.39 2.31 -10.15
CA THR A 223 7.79 1.28 -11.12
C THR A 223 7.47 -0.13 -10.61
N HIS A 224 7.03 -1.02 -11.51
CA HIS A 224 6.94 -2.45 -11.24
C HIS A 224 8.08 -3.18 -11.95
N HIS A 225 8.63 -4.22 -11.32
CA HIS A 225 9.60 -5.09 -11.98
C HIS A 225 9.64 -6.48 -11.34
N TYR A 226 9.46 -7.50 -12.18
CA TYR A 226 9.41 -8.89 -11.74
C TYR A 226 10.55 -9.74 -12.34
N PRO A 227 11.05 -10.75 -11.61
CA PRO A 227 10.75 -11.04 -10.21
C PRO A 227 11.63 -10.25 -9.22
N HIS A 228 12.84 -9.87 -9.62
CA HIS A 228 13.83 -9.23 -8.74
C HIS A 228 13.70 -7.71 -8.77
N PRO A 229 14.08 -6.99 -7.71
CA PRO A 229 14.00 -5.53 -7.70
C PRO A 229 14.98 -4.92 -8.70
N ARG A 230 14.50 -3.92 -9.45
CA ARG A 230 15.30 -3.18 -10.41
C ARG A 230 14.76 -1.75 -10.55
N MET A 231 15.67 -0.79 -10.52
CA MET A 231 15.34 0.60 -10.86
C MET A 231 15.40 0.77 -12.37
N THR A 232 14.24 0.99 -12.99
CA THR A 232 14.12 1.17 -14.45
C THR A 232 13.98 2.63 -14.83
N LEU A 233 13.43 3.44 -13.93
CA LEU A 233 13.30 4.89 -14.02
C LEU A 233 13.66 5.52 -12.69
N LEU A 234 14.06 6.79 -12.75
CA LEU A 234 14.30 7.63 -11.59
C LEU A 234 13.71 9.02 -11.88
N ASP A 235 12.97 9.56 -10.94
CA ASP A 235 12.52 10.95 -10.94
C ASP A 235 13.24 11.70 -9.83
N THR A 236 13.84 12.84 -10.17
CA THR A 236 14.60 13.66 -9.21
C THR A 236 13.73 14.64 -8.45
N ASN A 237 12.46 14.80 -8.81
CA ASN A 237 11.51 15.73 -8.19
C ASN A 237 10.40 15.02 -7.40
N ARG A 238 10.21 13.72 -7.62
CA ARG A 238 9.22 12.87 -6.95
C ARG A 238 9.88 11.68 -6.29
N ALA A 239 9.23 11.11 -5.27
CA ALA A 239 9.75 9.91 -4.64
C ALA A 239 9.64 8.73 -5.61
N THR A 240 10.78 8.12 -5.97
CA THR A 240 10.79 6.93 -6.83
C THR A 240 10.59 5.68 -5.98
N VAL A 241 9.66 4.81 -6.35
CA VAL A 241 9.31 3.61 -5.58
C VAL A 241 9.24 2.37 -6.47
N LEU A 242 9.35 1.20 -5.84
CA LEU A 242 9.15 -0.10 -6.47
C LEU A 242 7.80 -0.67 -6.00
N GLY A 243 6.70 -0.26 -6.62
CA GLY A 243 5.36 -0.51 -6.11
C GLY A 243 4.85 -1.93 -6.32
N GLU A 244 5.56 -2.76 -7.09
CA GLU A 244 5.45 -4.22 -7.09
C GLU A 244 6.75 -4.89 -7.56
N TYR A 245 7.16 -5.93 -6.85
CA TYR A 245 8.20 -6.88 -7.26
C TYR A 245 8.03 -8.20 -6.49
N GLY A 246 8.81 -9.22 -6.84
CA GLY A 246 8.83 -10.50 -6.15
C GLY A 246 8.13 -11.57 -6.96
N GLY A 247 7.07 -12.14 -6.40
CA GLY A 247 6.34 -13.21 -7.04
C GLY A 247 7.01 -14.59 -6.92
N ILE A 248 7.67 -14.84 -5.79
CA ILE A 248 8.30 -16.14 -5.48
C ILE A 248 7.21 -17.15 -5.14
N GLY A 249 6.96 -18.10 -6.05
CA GLY A 249 5.94 -19.11 -5.94
C GLY A 249 6.40 -20.39 -5.24
N LEU A 250 5.54 -20.91 -4.37
CA LEU A 250 5.66 -22.22 -3.74
C LEU A 250 4.30 -22.90 -3.74
N VAL A 251 4.22 -24.09 -4.34
CA VAL A 251 2.96 -24.85 -4.43
C VAL A 251 2.77 -25.66 -3.15
N MET A 252 1.71 -25.36 -2.41
CA MET A 252 1.30 -26.11 -1.21
C MET A 252 0.06 -26.94 -1.54
N LYS A 253 0.24 -28.18 -1.97
CA LYS A 253 -0.80 -29.01 -2.62
C LYS A 253 -2.14 -29.07 -1.88
N GLU A 254 -2.13 -29.10 -0.55
CA GLU A 254 -3.35 -29.18 0.29
C GLU A 254 -4.03 -27.83 0.54
N HIS A 255 -3.46 -26.74 0.00
CA HIS A 255 -3.90 -25.36 0.25
C HIS A 255 -4.09 -24.55 -1.04
N LEU A 256 -4.31 -25.24 -2.17
CA LEU A 256 -4.57 -24.62 -3.47
C LEU A 256 -6.06 -24.34 -3.64
N TRP A 257 -6.38 -23.23 -4.30
CA TRP A 257 -7.74 -22.98 -4.81
C TRP A 257 -8.07 -23.90 -5.99
N GLU A 258 -7.22 -23.88 -7.03
CA GLU A 258 -7.29 -24.78 -8.17
C GLU A 258 -6.06 -25.69 -8.21
N PRO A 259 -6.20 -26.99 -7.89
CA PRO A 259 -5.07 -27.93 -7.85
C PRO A 259 -4.28 -28.03 -9.16
N ASP A 260 -4.99 -27.97 -10.29
CA ASP A 260 -4.42 -28.20 -11.63
C ASP A 260 -4.04 -26.90 -12.37
N ARG A 261 -4.30 -25.73 -11.78
CA ARG A 261 -4.07 -24.43 -12.41
C ARG A 261 -3.45 -23.44 -11.42
N ASN A 262 -2.12 -23.38 -11.39
CA ASN A 262 -1.40 -22.42 -10.55
C ASN A 262 -0.10 -21.91 -11.19
N TRP A 263 0.31 -20.71 -10.79
CA TRP A 263 1.51 -20.05 -11.29
C TRP A 263 2.15 -19.09 -10.25
N GLY A 264 3.43 -18.82 -10.46
CA GLY A 264 4.24 -17.84 -9.74
C GLY A 264 5.45 -17.49 -10.63
N TYR A 265 6.08 -16.33 -10.39
CA TYR A 265 7.17 -15.82 -11.24
C TYR A 265 8.47 -16.60 -11.07
N VAL A 266 8.70 -17.15 -9.88
CA VAL A 266 9.73 -18.16 -9.59
C VAL A 266 9.03 -19.36 -8.96
N ARG A 267 9.48 -20.59 -9.20
CA ARG A 267 8.87 -21.79 -8.58
C ARG A 267 9.92 -22.53 -7.75
N LEU A 268 9.65 -22.66 -6.45
CA LEU A 268 10.53 -23.31 -5.48
C LEU A 268 9.78 -24.42 -4.73
N ASN A 269 10.52 -25.26 -4.01
CA ASN A 269 10.00 -26.53 -3.47
C ASN A 269 9.90 -26.57 -1.95
N SER A 270 10.42 -25.57 -1.24
CA SER A 270 10.35 -25.52 0.23
C SER A 270 10.30 -24.09 0.77
N PRO A 271 9.75 -23.88 1.99
CA PRO A 271 9.78 -22.58 2.66
C PRO A 271 11.20 -22.01 2.85
N LYS A 272 12.20 -22.88 3.02
CA LYS A 272 13.59 -22.47 3.11
C LYS A 272 14.08 -21.86 1.79
N GLU A 273 13.83 -22.53 0.67
CA GLU A 273 14.21 -22.02 -0.66
C GLU A 273 13.53 -20.67 -0.96
N VAL A 274 12.23 -20.55 -0.66
CA VAL A 274 11.49 -19.28 -0.80
C VAL A 274 12.15 -18.18 0.04
N THR A 275 12.50 -18.48 1.28
CA THR A 275 13.14 -17.51 2.18
C THR A 275 14.54 -17.13 1.71
N ASP A 276 15.33 -18.09 1.18
CA ASP A 276 16.66 -17.81 0.62
C ASP A 276 16.58 -16.86 -0.59
N GLU A 277 15.62 -17.07 -1.50
CA GLU A 277 15.44 -16.20 -2.67
C GLU A 277 14.85 -14.83 -2.26
N TYR A 278 13.96 -14.80 -1.26
CA TYR A 278 13.45 -13.56 -0.69
C TYR A 278 14.57 -12.71 -0.09
N GLU A 279 15.45 -13.29 0.74
CA GLU A 279 16.59 -12.59 1.33
C GLU A 279 17.53 -12.01 0.26
N LYS A 280 17.78 -12.77 -0.82
CA LYS A 280 18.55 -12.29 -1.97
C LYS A 280 17.90 -11.07 -2.62
N TYR A 281 16.58 -11.08 -2.83
CA TYR A 281 15.87 -9.92 -3.38
C TYR A 281 15.89 -8.74 -2.40
N ALA A 282 15.71 -8.97 -1.11
CA ALA A 282 15.80 -7.93 -0.10
C ALA A 282 17.20 -7.29 -0.05
N ASP A 283 18.27 -8.07 -0.16
CA ASP A 283 19.64 -7.53 -0.24
C ASP A 283 19.87 -6.71 -1.52
N MET A 284 19.25 -7.09 -2.63
CA MET A 284 19.26 -6.28 -3.86
C MET A 284 18.49 -4.97 -3.65
N LEU A 285 17.30 -5.03 -3.05
CA LEU A 285 16.50 -3.86 -2.72
C LEU A 285 17.28 -2.90 -1.82
N TYR A 286 17.89 -3.40 -0.73
CA TYR A 286 18.67 -2.60 0.21
C TYR A 286 19.74 -1.75 -0.48
N LYS A 287 20.43 -2.31 -1.48
CA LYS A 287 21.43 -1.57 -2.28
C LYS A 287 20.79 -0.50 -3.17
N LEU A 288 19.57 -0.70 -3.64
CA LEU A 288 18.83 0.24 -4.48
C LEU A 288 18.19 1.38 -3.68
N ILE A 289 17.94 1.20 -2.37
CA ILE A 289 17.49 2.28 -1.47
C ILE A 289 18.48 3.45 -1.51
N GLY A 290 19.78 3.16 -1.35
CA GLY A 290 20.85 4.17 -1.46
C GLY A 290 20.98 4.82 -2.84
N ARG A 291 20.36 4.24 -3.88
CA ARG A 291 20.38 4.79 -5.25
C ARG A 291 19.15 5.62 -5.61
N GLY A 292 18.08 5.58 -4.81
CA GLY A 292 16.91 6.41 -5.08
C GLY A 292 15.57 5.85 -4.61
N PHE A 293 15.43 4.55 -4.35
CA PHE A 293 14.12 4.03 -3.94
C PHE A 293 13.70 4.54 -2.56
N ALA A 294 12.48 5.04 -2.46
CA ALA A 294 11.90 5.61 -1.24
C ALA A 294 10.86 4.68 -0.57
N ALA A 295 10.37 3.67 -1.30
CA ALA A 295 9.50 2.62 -0.81
C ALA A 295 9.57 1.39 -1.73
N ALA A 296 9.07 0.26 -1.24
CA ALA A 296 8.84 -0.91 -2.06
C ALA A 296 7.64 -1.73 -1.58
N VAL A 297 7.02 -2.47 -2.50
CA VAL A 297 5.93 -3.41 -2.19
C VAL A 297 6.27 -4.79 -2.75
N TYR A 298 6.30 -5.79 -1.87
CA TYR A 298 6.53 -7.18 -2.25
C TYR A 298 5.21 -7.88 -2.57
N THR A 299 5.13 -8.61 -3.67
CA THR A 299 3.96 -9.46 -3.96
C THR A 299 4.18 -10.88 -3.42
N GLN A 300 3.35 -11.37 -2.48
CA GLN A 300 2.18 -10.73 -1.83
C GLN A 300 1.85 -11.36 -0.46
N THR A 301 0.86 -10.83 0.28
CA THR A 301 0.50 -11.33 1.63
C THR A 301 0.09 -12.80 1.62
N THR A 302 -0.86 -13.18 0.76
CA THR A 302 -1.39 -14.54 0.63
C THR A 302 -1.43 -14.96 -0.81
N ASP A 303 -1.49 -16.27 -1.06
CA ASP A 303 -1.89 -16.76 -2.39
C ASP A 303 -3.27 -16.20 -2.75
N VAL A 304 -3.51 -16.00 -4.04
CA VAL A 304 -4.77 -15.48 -4.59
C VAL A 304 -5.20 -16.39 -5.73
N GLU A 305 -6.22 -17.21 -5.47
CA GLU A 305 -6.74 -18.19 -6.42
C GLU A 305 -5.63 -19.04 -7.09
N VAL A 306 -5.29 -18.75 -8.34
CA VAL A 306 -4.29 -19.46 -9.14
C VAL A 306 -2.87 -18.89 -8.99
N GLU A 307 -2.71 -17.72 -8.38
CA GLU A 307 -1.42 -17.08 -8.11
C GLU A 307 -0.88 -17.53 -6.75
N VAL A 308 0.21 -18.29 -6.74
CA VAL A 308 0.71 -19.03 -5.56
C VAL A 308 2.04 -18.49 -5.03
N ASN A 309 2.21 -17.16 -5.03
CA ASN A 309 3.40 -16.43 -4.59
C ASN A 309 3.22 -15.66 -3.26
N GLY A 310 2.18 -15.98 -2.50
CA GLY A 310 1.95 -15.42 -1.18
C GLY A 310 2.97 -15.87 -0.12
N LEU A 311 3.17 -15.02 0.88
CA LEU A 311 3.91 -15.37 2.10
C LEU A 311 3.15 -16.42 2.92
N MET A 312 1.82 -16.44 2.83
CA MET A 312 0.93 -17.44 3.40
C MET A 312 0.08 -18.11 2.32
N THR A 313 -0.42 -19.30 2.60
CA THR A 313 -1.41 -19.97 1.75
C THR A 313 -2.72 -19.19 1.65
N TYR A 314 -3.53 -19.48 0.63
CA TYR A 314 -4.80 -18.77 0.39
C TYR A 314 -5.75 -18.83 1.60
N ASP A 315 -5.74 -19.96 2.32
CA ASP A 315 -6.53 -20.18 3.54
C ASP A 315 -5.84 -19.71 4.83
N ARG A 316 -4.69 -19.04 4.75
CA ARG A 316 -3.86 -18.56 5.87
C ARG A 316 -3.40 -19.67 6.83
N LYS A 317 -3.55 -20.96 6.50
CA LYS A 317 -3.20 -22.06 7.42
C LYS A 317 -1.71 -22.33 7.49
N VAL A 318 -0.96 -22.02 6.44
CA VAL A 318 0.48 -22.32 6.39
C VAL A 318 1.27 -21.10 5.96
N MET A 319 2.32 -20.80 6.71
CA MET A 319 3.35 -19.85 6.29
C MET A 319 4.29 -20.54 5.29
N LYS A 320 4.49 -19.91 4.14
CA LYS A 320 5.28 -20.41 3.01
C LYS A 320 6.74 -19.97 3.06
N VAL A 321 7.13 -19.31 4.14
CA VAL A 321 8.44 -18.73 4.43
C VAL A 321 8.83 -19.03 5.87
N GLU A 322 10.08 -18.77 6.25
CA GLU A 322 10.55 -18.84 7.64
C GLU A 322 10.36 -17.45 8.31
N PRO A 323 9.34 -17.26 9.17
CA PRO A 323 8.89 -15.92 9.60
C PRO A 323 9.99 -15.07 10.22
N GLU A 324 10.83 -15.69 11.04
CA GLU A 324 11.85 -14.99 11.81
C GLU A 324 13.01 -14.50 10.91
N ARG A 325 13.30 -15.20 9.82
CA ARG A 325 14.26 -14.72 8.80
C ARG A 325 13.67 -13.53 8.03
N ILE A 326 12.42 -13.64 7.60
CA ILE A 326 11.69 -12.57 6.90
C ILE A 326 11.61 -11.32 7.78
N ARG A 327 11.24 -11.48 9.05
CA ARG A 327 11.18 -10.38 10.02
C ARG A 327 12.49 -9.61 10.10
N ARG A 328 13.61 -10.30 10.33
CA ARG A 328 14.93 -9.66 10.46
C ARG A 328 15.32 -8.86 9.21
N ILE A 329 15.13 -9.45 8.04
CA ILE A 329 15.51 -8.77 6.80
C ILE A 329 14.57 -7.60 6.50
N ASN A 330 13.27 -7.72 6.78
CA ASN A 330 12.29 -6.64 6.60
C ASN A 330 12.53 -5.48 7.55
N GLU A 331 12.83 -5.76 8.83
CA GLU A 331 13.24 -4.74 9.80
C GLU A 331 14.51 -4.00 9.32
N ARG A 332 15.48 -4.71 8.71
CA ARG A 332 16.66 -4.07 8.10
C ARG A 332 16.29 -3.16 6.92
N ILE A 333 15.32 -3.55 6.09
CA ILE A 333 14.83 -2.72 4.97
C ILE A 333 14.10 -1.48 5.50
N CYS A 334 13.14 -1.64 6.40
CA CYS A 334 12.36 -0.55 6.98
C CYS A 334 13.25 0.50 7.67
N ASN A 335 14.34 0.06 8.31
CA ASN A 335 15.29 0.92 9.02
C ASN A 335 16.48 1.37 8.15
N ALA A 336 16.45 1.15 6.83
CA ALA A 336 17.58 1.46 5.94
C ALA A 336 17.95 2.96 5.86
N LEU A 337 17.02 3.84 6.27
CA LEU A 337 17.21 5.30 6.29
C LEU A 337 17.45 5.85 7.70
N ASN A 338 17.45 4.99 8.73
CA ASN A 338 17.76 5.44 10.09
C ASN A 338 19.24 5.83 10.17
N LYS A 339 19.52 6.92 10.88
CA LYS A 339 20.88 7.42 11.12
C LYS A 339 21.57 6.67 12.25
#